data_AF-A0A9D5LG95-F1
#
_entry.id   AF-A0A9D5LG95-F1
#
_cell.length_a   1.000
_cell.length_b   1.000
_cell.length_c   1.000
_cell.angle_alpha   90.00
_cell.angle_beta   90.00
_cell.angle_gamma   90.00
#
_symmetry.space_group_name_H-M   'P 1'
#
loop_
_entity.id
_entity.type
_entity.pdbx_description
1 polymer ?
#
loop_
_entity_poly.entity_id
_entity_poly.type
_entity_poly.pdbx_seq_one_letter_code
_entity_poly.pdbx_strand_id
1 'polypeptide(L)' 'MGNTIIITPRVVETIKSLPVKEREAISYALVNDFILGLDPKKFLTPMEGILYTMIKYYVTRDTQQRNEALRLAE' A
#
# COMPACT_ATOMS: atom_id res chain seq x y z
N MET A 1 -1.81 20.13 4.14
CA MET A 1 -2.62 19.46 3.10
C MET A 1 -2.56 17.96 3.38
N GLY A 2 -3.70 17.30 3.58
CA GLY A 2 -3.72 15.85 3.79
C GLY A 2 -3.34 15.14 2.50
N ASN A 3 -2.35 14.26 2.54
CA ASN A 3 -2.10 13.35 1.42
C ASN A 3 -3.23 12.31 1.43
N THR A 4 -4.16 12.42 0.49
CA THR A 4 -5.14 11.36 0.24
C THR A 4 -4.39 10.09 -0.09
N ILE A 5 -4.73 8.98 0.56
CA ILE A 5 -4.20 7.64 0.28
C ILE A 5 -5.34 6.82 -0.28
N ILE A 6 -5.12 6.16 -1.42
CA ILE A 6 -6.16 5.41 -2.12
C ILE A 6 -5.83 3.94 -2.17
N ILE A 7 -6.72 3.15 -1.58
CA ILE A 7 -6.71 1.69 -1.68
C ILE A 7 -7.72 1.28 -2.75
N THR A 8 -7.23 0.87 -3.91
CA THR A 8 -8.07 0.43 -5.03
C THR A 8 -8.44 -1.05 -4.92
N PRO A 9 -9.47 -1.53 -5.66
CA PRO A 9 -9.78 -2.96 -5.73
C PRO A 9 -8.59 -3.81 -6.16
N ARG A 10 -7.72 -3.29 -7.04
CA ARG A 10 -6.48 -3.97 -7.44
C ARG A 10 -5.57 -4.27 -6.25
N VAL A 11 -5.38 -3.29 -5.36
CA VAL A 11 -4.56 -3.45 -4.14
C VAL A 11 -5.19 -4.51 -3.24
N VAL A 12 -6.50 -4.42 -3.02
CA VAL A 12 -7.24 -5.37 -2.18
C VAL A 12 -7.12 -6.80 -2.70
N GLU A 13 -7.38 -7.02 -3.98
CA GLU A 13 -7.31 -8.35 -4.58
C GLU A 13 -5.87 -8.90 -4.63
N THR A 14 -4.88 -8.03 -4.79
CA THR A 14 -3.46 -8.42 -4.71
C THR A 14 -3.10 -8.89 -3.30
N ILE A 15 -3.58 -8.22 -2.25
CA ILE A 15 -3.35 -8.66 -0.87
C ILE A 15 -4.09 -9.97 -0.60
N LYS A 16 -5.34 -10.10 -1.06
CA LYS A 16 -6.13 -11.33 -0.90
C LYS A 16 -5.56 -12.53 -1.65
N SER A 17 -4.83 -12.35 -2.74
CA SER A 17 -4.22 -13.47 -3.47
C SER A 17 -2.97 -14.02 -2.78
N LEU A 18 -2.40 -13.31 -1.81
CA LEU A 18 -1.27 -13.79 -1.03
C LEU A 18 -1.67 -14.99 -0.14
N PRO A 19 -0.73 -15.90 0.16
CA PRO A 19 -0.93 -16.90 1.19
C PRO A 19 -1.16 -16.22 2.55
N VAL A 20 -1.83 -16.93 3.46
CA VAL A 20 -2.39 -16.34 4.70
C VAL A 20 -1.33 -15.58 5.51
N LYS A 21 -0.13 -16.16 5.65
CA LYS A 21 0.96 -15.57 6.43
C LYS A 21 1.41 -14.23 5.83
N GLU A 22 1.68 -14.20 4.54
CA GLU A 22 2.10 -12.99 3.83
C GLU A 22 0.97 -11.96 3.80
N ARG A 23 -0.28 -12.40 3.61
CA ARG A 23 -1.45 -11.51 3.62
C ARG A 23 -1.53 -10.70 4.91
N GLU A 24 -1.39 -11.35 6.06
CA GLU A 24 -1.40 -10.70 7.37
C GLU A 24 -0.22 -9.74 7.52
N ALA A 25 1.01 -10.22 7.27
CA ALA A 25 2.23 -9.43 7.38
C ALA A 25 2.18 -8.16 6.52
N ILE A 26 1.73 -8.28 5.27
CA ILE A 26 1.60 -7.15 4.34
C ILE A 26 0.49 -6.19 4.77
N SER A 27 -0.64 -6.70 5.26
CA SER A 27 -1.73 -5.85 5.75
C SER A 27 -1.27 -5.00 6.94
N TYR A 28 -0.56 -5.61 7.89
CA TYR A 28 0.05 -4.87 9.01
C TYR A 28 1.10 -3.88 8.53
N ALA A 29 1.93 -4.24 7.56
CA ALA A 29 2.94 -3.34 7.00
C ALA A 29 2.31 -2.08 6.38
N LEU A 30 1.22 -2.22 5.62
CA LEU A 30 0.50 -1.10 5.02
C LEU A 30 -0.10 -0.17 6.08
N VAL A 31 -0.72 -0.73 7.13
CA VAL A 31 -1.25 0.07 8.25
C VAL A 31 -0.13 0.82 8.98
N ASN A 32 0.97 0.13 9.29
CA ASN A 32 2.11 0.75 9.96
C ASN A 32 2.69 1.92 9.15
N ASP A 33 2.86 1.75 7.84
CA ASP A 33 3.42 2.79 6.97
C ASP A 33 2.45 3.96 6.76
N PHE A 34 1.24 3.66 6.28
CA PHE A 34 0.32 4.68 5.80
C PHE A 34 -0.53 5.35 6.89
N ILE A 35 -0.77 4.67 8.02
CA ILE A 35 -1.60 5.18 9.11
C ILE A 35 -0.73 5.60 10.29
N LEU A 36 0.21 4.75 10.70
CA LEU A 36 1.02 4.99 11.91
C LEU A 36 2.33 5.74 11.63
N GLY A 37 2.76 5.87 10.37
CA GLY A 37 4.02 6.51 10.00
C GLY A 37 5.27 5.74 10.47
N LEU A 38 5.14 4.44 10.72
CA LEU A 38 6.22 3.56 11.16
C LEU A 38 6.83 2.85 9.95
N ASP A 39 8.16 2.69 9.95
CA ASP A 39 8.85 1.94 8.91
C ASP A 39 8.56 0.43 9.05
N PRO A 40 7.80 -0.18 8.11
CA PRO A 40 7.44 -1.57 8.24
C PRO A 40 8.58 -2.53 7.93
N LYS A 41 9.66 -2.07 7.29
CA LYS A 41 10.81 -2.93 6.97
C LYS A 41 11.50 -3.50 8.21
N LYS A 42 11.26 -2.92 9.39
CA LYS A 42 11.81 -3.39 10.66
C LYS A 42 11.27 -4.74 11.12
N PHE A 43 10.12 -5.17 10.62
CA PHE A 43 9.46 -6.41 11.06
C PHE A 43 9.09 -7.35 9.90
N LEU A 44 9.46 -7.01 8.67
CA LEU A 44 9.25 -7.86 7.51
C LEU A 44 10.49 -8.72 7.24
N THR A 45 10.27 -9.96 6.83
CA THR A 45 11.31 -10.76 6.18
C THR A 45 11.72 -10.12 4.84
N PRO A 46 12.90 -10.47 4.29
CA PRO A 46 13.31 -9.93 2.99
C PRO A 46 12.28 -10.14 1.88
N MET A 47 11.64 -11.31 1.83
CA MET A 47 10.63 -11.62 0.81
C MET A 47 9.34 -10.82 1.01
N GLU A 48 8.87 -10.69 2.26
CA GLU A 48 7.72 -9.83 2.55
C GLU A 48 8.03 -8.36 2.28
N GLY A 49 9.27 -7.91 2.48
CA GLY A 49 9.72 -6.57 2.11
C GLY A 49 9.61 -6.28 0.61
N ILE A 50 9.91 -7.29 -0.23
CA ILE A 50 9.72 -7.19 -1.68
C ILE A 50 8.22 -7.08 -2.02
N LEU A 51 7.39 -7.98 -1.48
CA LEU A 51 5.94 -7.98 -1.70
C LEU A 51 5.31 -6.65 -1.26
N TYR A 52 5.68 -6.17 -0.08
CA TYR A 52 5.25 -4.89 0.45
C TYR A 52 5.63 -3.74 -0.49
N THR A 53 6.86 -3.72 -0.99
CA THR A 53 7.33 -2.66 -1.90
C THR A 53 6.51 -2.64 -3.19
N MET A 54 6.20 -3.82 -3.76
CA MET A 54 5.34 -3.93 -4.95
C MET A 54 3.92 -3.41 -4.70
N ILE A 55 3.32 -3.77 -3.55
CA ILE A 55 1.96 -3.37 -3.21
C ILE A 55 1.89 -1.87 -2.86
N LYS A 56 2.89 -1.35 -2.13
CA LYS A 56 3.06 0.09 -1.87
C LYS A 56 3.16 0.89 -3.15
N TYR A 57 3.85 0.35 -4.17
CA TYR A 57 3.92 0.99 -5.48
C TYR A 57 2.53 1.13 -6.13
N TYR A 58 1.67 0.11 -6.05
CA TYR A 58 0.29 0.22 -6.56
C TYR A 58 -0.53 1.29 -5.83
N VAL A 59 -0.48 1.30 -4.49
CA VAL A 59 -1.17 2.34 -3.69
C VAL A 59 -0.68 3.74 -4.08
N THR A 60 0.63 3.92 -4.17
CA THR A 60 1.25 5.23 -4.48
C THR A 60 0.87 5.69 -5.89
N ARG A 61 0.98 4.81 -6.89
CA ARG A 61 0.64 5.12 -8.28
C ARG A 61 -0.84 5.45 -8.45
N ASP A 62 -1.72 4.63 -7.89
CA ASP A 62 -3.16 4.82 -8.03
C ASP A 62 -3.61 6.11 -7.29
N THR A 63 -2.97 6.42 -6.15
CA THR A 63 -3.14 7.70 -5.44
C THR A 63 -2.72 8.89 -6.30
N GLN A 64 -1.54 8.84 -6.93
CA GLN A 64 -1.05 9.89 -7.82
C GLN A 64 -2.00 10.14 -8.98
N GLN A 65 -2.42 9.07 -9.66
CA GLN A 65 -3.36 9.15 -10.80
C GLN A 65 -4.69 9.81 -10.40
N ARG A 66 -5.24 9.46 -9.23
CA ARG A 66 -6.46 10.09 -8.75
C ARG A 66 -6.26 11.55 -8.39
N ASN A 67 -5.17 11.88 -7.71
CA ASN A 67 -4.88 13.27 -7.33
C ASN A 67 -4.67 14.15 -8.57
N GLU A 68 -4.04 13.62 -9.62
CA GLU A 68 -3.90 14.31 -10.91
C GLU A 68 -5.24 14.50 -11.60
N ALA A 69 -6.08 13.46 -11.65
CA ALA A 69 -7.43 13.56 -12.21
C ALA A 69 -8.31 14.59 -11.46
N LEU A 70 -8.16 14.72 -10.15
CA LEU A 70 -8.86 15.74 -9.35
C LEU A 70 -8.36 17.15 -9.69
N ARG A 71 -7.05 17.36 -9.84
CA ARG A 71 -6.47 18.66 -10.21
C ARG A 71 -6.89 19.15 -11.59
N LEU A 72 -7.09 18.23 -12.54
CA LEU A 72 -7.55 18.58 -13.90
C LEU A 72 -9.05 18.91 -13.96
N ALA A 73 -9.81 18.57 -12.92
CA ALA A 73 -11.24 18.84 -12.81
C ALA A 73 -11.55 20.14 -12.05
N GLU A 74 -10.52 20.80 -11.51
CA GLU A 74 -10.57 22.12 -10.84
C GLU A 74 -10.25 23.24 -11.84
#